data_AF-A0A0H3U888-F1
#
_entry.id   AF-A0A0H3U888-F1
#
_cell.length_a   1.000
_cell.length_b   1.000
_cell.length_c   1.000
_cell.angle_alpha   90.00
_cell.angle_beta   90.00
_cell.angle_gamma   90.00
#
_symmetry.space_group_name_H-M   'P 1'
#
loop_
_entity.id
_entity.type
_entity.pdbx_description
1 polymer ?
#
loop_
_entity_poly.entity_id
_entity_poly.type
_entity_poly.pdbx_seq_one_letter_code
_entity_poly.pdbx_strand_id
1 'polypeptide(L)'
;MSKTTVFLTGATGTMGWAGLQELLAHKENYNIRVLARHSEKNIKKLAPLMDDIEVIWGDLTKYEDVKKGIDGSDIVLHVGGMVSPQADYRPKATRRTNITAAEHIVKAVLAQENQPKVVYIGSVAQMGDRREPLHWGRTGDPICVSAYDHYGITKAQAERIITDSGIKCWASLRQSGILYPAILKNYDPIMFHVPIRGVLEWATVEDSGRLLEGVCRPSVPAEFWNRYYNIGSGDQYRISNYKFECLLLDAIGCPRPEQIFESKWFTTRNFHGMWYYDGDDLENFIHFRANVPVEEYFRQMANAETLPAGIKFAAKTHIAKLFPHCVKLAMRAMAYSEEHGTQWWIRHNKEQRINAYYGSLEKYKAIRPWKEMDLSEPSREKVVVLDHGYDEHKPMEEFTIEDMQQAAAFRGGKCLSETMTTGDWDTKLLWEAANGEQFEASPRLILLGGHWAPSDMPWPYEGDENARPWHWDEVAKHNPFFAQLWAPLHDADEDNVYDYHVFDGWEARKK
;
A
#
# COMPACT_ATOMS: atom_id res chain seq x y z
N MET A 1 -22.18 -29.00 3.68
CA MET A 1 -20.82 -28.75 4.21
C MET A 1 -20.96 -27.81 5.40
N SER A 2 -20.07 -27.87 6.40
CA SER A 2 -20.06 -26.86 7.46
C SER A 2 -19.69 -25.50 6.87
N LYS A 3 -20.34 -24.43 7.34
CA LYS A 3 -20.01 -23.06 6.93
C LYS A 3 -18.62 -22.69 7.44
N THR A 4 -17.86 -21.94 6.64
CA THR A 4 -16.58 -21.35 7.05
C THR A 4 -16.84 -20.12 7.92
N THR A 5 -16.23 -20.06 9.09
CA THR A 5 -16.34 -18.92 10.00
C THR A 5 -15.28 -17.88 9.64
N VAL A 6 -15.73 -16.73 9.14
CA VAL A 6 -14.88 -15.64 8.65
C VAL A 6 -14.91 -14.49 9.65
N PHE A 7 -13.74 -14.12 10.17
CA PHE A 7 -13.58 -12.91 10.96
C PHE A 7 -12.99 -11.78 10.11
N LEU A 8 -13.78 -10.73 9.85
CA LEU A 8 -13.40 -9.59 9.04
C LEU A 8 -13.19 -8.34 9.91
N THR A 9 -11.96 -7.85 9.94
CA THR A 9 -11.68 -6.52 10.49
C THR A 9 -11.79 -5.45 9.41
N GLY A 10 -12.22 -4.24 9.76
CA GLY A 10 -12.32 -3.14 8.79
C GLY A 10 -13.53 -3.23 7.85
N ALA A 11 -14.53 -4.05 8.17
CA ALA A 11 -15.75 -4.26 7.38
C ALA A 11 -16.54 -2.96 7.07
N THR A 12 -16.35 -1.91 7.87
CA THR A 12 -17.03 -0.62 7.67
C THR A 12 -16.27 0.35 6.75
N GLY A 13 -15.02 0.05 6.39
CA GLY A 13 -14.19 0.78 5.42
C GLY A 13 -14.53 0.46 3.96
N THR A 14 -13.84 1.09 3.00
CA THR A 14 -14.15 0.94 1.57
C THR A 14 -13.97 -0.50 1.08
N MET A 15 -12.74 -1.04 1.17
CA MET A 15 -12.43 -2.40 0.74
C MET A 15 -13.17 -3.45 1.57
N GLY A 16 -13.12 -3.33 2.90
CA GLY A 16 -13.79 -4.28 3.80
C GLY A 16 -15.31 -4.32 3.61
N TRP A 17 -15.94 -3.20 3.24
CA TRP A 17 -17.37 -3.20 2.92
C TRP A 17 -17.67 -3.97 1.65
N ALA A 18 -16.87 -3.79 0.59
CA ALA A 18 -17.03 -4.55 -0.64
C ALA A 18 -16.84 -6.06 -0.38
N GLY A 19 -15.81 -6.44 0.37
CA GLY A 19 -15.62 -7.84 0.78
C GLY A 19 -16.78 -8.38 1.62
N LEU A 20 -17.34 -7.57 2.54
CA LEU A 20 -18.53 -7.96 3.29
C LEU A 20 -19.74 -8.19 2.38
N GLN A 21 -19.94 -7.35 1.35
CA GLN A 21 -21.04 -7.54 0.41
C GLN A 21 -20.89 -8.86 -0.37
N GLU A 22 -19.68 -9.20 -0.80
CA GLU A 22 -19.40 -10.47 -1.50
C GLU A 22 -19.61 -11.68 -0.56
N LEU A 23 -19.14 -11.61 0.69
CA LEU A 23 -19.41 -12.65 1.69
C LEU A 23 -20.92 -12.83 1.94
N LEU A 24 -21.69 -11.73 2.00
CA LEU A 24 -23.14 -11.77 2.20
C LEU A 24 -23.89 -12.33 0.99
N ALA A 25 -23.40 -12.09 -0.23
CA ALA A 25 -23.95 -12.68 -1.45
C ALA A 25 -23.84 -14.21 -1.45
N HIS A 26 -22.92 -14.75 -0.66
CA HIS A 26 -22.65 -16.18 -0.48
C HIS A 26 -22.84 -16.65 0.97
N LYS A 27 -23.75 -16.01 1.73
CA LYS A 27 -23.94 -16.23 3.18
C LYS A 27 -24.32 -17.66 3.57
N GLU A 28 -24.78 -18.48 2.63
CA GLU A 28 -25.00 -19.91 2.82
C GLU A 28 -23.70 -20.68 3.07
N ASN A 29 -22.55 -20.13 2.67
CA ASN A 29 -21.23 -20.73 2.86
C ASN A 29 -20.50 -20.23 4.12
N TYR A 30 -20.96 -19.12 4.71
CA TYR A 30 -20.19 -18.37 5.72
C TYR A 30 -20.96 -18.11 7.02
N ASN A 31 -20.25 -18.21 8.15
CA ASN A 31 -20.61 -17.52 9.39
C ASN A 31 -19.74 -16.27 9.48
N ILE A 32 -20.36 -15.08 9.37
CA ILE A 32 -19.61 -13.83 9.19
C ILE A 32 -19.55 -13.08 10.52
N ARG A 33 -18.33 -12.81 10.99
CA ARG A 33 -18.06 -11.96 12.16
C ARG A 33 -17.36 -10.69 11.72
N VAL A 34 -17.84 -9.53 12.18
CA VAL A 34 -17.22 -8.25 11.87
C VAL A 34 -16.82 -7.49 13.12
N LEU A 35 -15.59 -6.97 13.15
CA LEU A 35 -15.17 -6.01 14.17
C LEU A 35 -15.49 -4.58 13.73
N ALA A 36 -16.29 -3.86 14.51
CA ALA A 36 -16.66 -2.48 14.23
C ALA A 36 -16.59 -1.60 15.48
N ARG A 37 -16.05 -0.38 15.33
CA ARG A 37 -16.07 0.62 16.40
C ARG A 37 -17.49 1.06 16.68
N HIS A 38 -17.83 1.20 17.97
CA HIS A 38 -19.14 1.68 18.39
C HIS A 38 -19.31 3.17 18.05
N SER A 39 -20.06 3.46 17.00
CA SER A 39 -20.39 4.82 16.56
C SER A 39 -21.74 4.82 15.86
N GLU A 40 -22.47 5.95 15.93
CA GLU A 40 -23.78 6.10 15.27
C GLU A 40 -23.72 5.76 13.78
N LYS A 41 -22.65 6.18 13.10
CA LYS A 41 -22.40 5.87 11.69
C LYS A 41 -22.32 4.36 11.44
N ASN A 42 -21.54 3.64 12.25
CA ASN A 42 -21.35 2.20 12.07
C ASN A 42 -22.60 1.42 12.46
N ILE A 43 -23.28 1.82 13.54
CA ILE A 43 -24.56 1.23 13.96
C ILE A 43 -25.58 1.35 12.83
N LYS A 44 -25.77 2.55 12.27
CA LYS A 44 -26.70 2.77 11.15
C LYS A 44 -26.31 1.97 9.91
N LYS A 45 -25.00 1.86 9.61
CA LYS A 45 -24.50 1.13 8.43
C LYS A 45 -24.69 -0.38 8.55
N LEU A 46 -24.56 -0.95 9.76
CA LEU A 46 -24.64 -2.39 10.01
C LEU A 46 -26.03 -2.87 10.46
N ALA A 47 -26.90 -1.98 10.95
CA ALA A 47 -28.25 -2.32 11.39
C ALA A 47 -29.04 -3.20 10.41
N PRO A 48 -29.00 -2.96 9.08
CA PRO A 48 -29.73 -3.81 8.12
C PRO A 48 -29.18 -5.23 7.97
N LEU A 49 -28.00 -5.53 8.51
CA LEU A 49 -27.25 -6.78 8.31
C LEU A 49 -27.16 -7.64 9.57
N MET A 50 -27.70 -7.19 10.70
CA MET A 50 -27.49 -7.83 12.01
C MET A 50 -28.06 -9.26 12.10
N ASP A 51 -29.02 -9.62 11.25
CA ASP A 51 -29.57 -10.98 11.20
C ASP A 51 -28.65 -11.95 10.43
N ASP A 52 -27.74 -11.42 9.59
CA ASP A 52 -26.86 -12.19 8.72
C ASP A 52 -25.40 -12.23 9.23
N ILE A 53 -25.02 -11.36 10.16
CA ILE A 53 -23.65 -11.23 10.67
C ILE A 53 -23.62 -11.09 12.19
N GLU A 54 -22.54 -11.58 12.80
CA GLU A 54 -22.20 -11.27 14.19
C GLU A 54 -21.37 -9.98 14.22
N VAL A 55 -21.86 -8.95 14.92
CA VAL A 55 -21.12 -7.70 15.09
C VAL A 55 -20.42 -7.67 16.45
N ILE A 56 -19.11 -7.62 16.41
CA ILE A 56 -18.25 -7.40 17.57
C ILE A 56 -18.02 -5.89 17.67
N TRP A 57 -18.71 -5.26 18.62
CA TRP A 57 -18.51 -3.84 18.92
C TRP A 57 -17.23 -3.66 19.75
N GLY A 58 -16.15 -3.20 19.12
CA GLY A 58 -14.84 -3.14 19.74
C GLY A 58 -13.80 -2.34 18.95
N ASP A 59 -12.55 -2.41 19.38
CA ASP A 59 -11.43 -1.67 18.79
C ASP A 59 -10.22 -2.59 18.56
N LEU A 60 -9.53 -2.44 17.42
CA LEU A 60 -8.34 -3.23 17.06
C LEU A 60 -7.19 -3.08 18.08
N THR A 61 -7.15 -1.96 18.81
CA THR A 61 -6.18 -1.70 19.87
C THR A 61 -6.54 -2.35 21.20
N LYS A 62 -7.59 -3.19 21.23
CA LYS A 62 -8.01 -3.96 22.41
C LYS A 62 -7.91 -5.45 22.11
N TYR A 63 -6.95 -6.10 22.77
CA TYR A 63 -6.67 -7.53 22.58
C TYR A 63 -7.93 -8.40 22.72
N GLU A 64 -8.74 -8.16 23.75
CA GLU A 64 -9.96 -8.93 24.01
C GLU A 64 -11.00 -8.81 22.89
N ASP A 65 -11.10 -7.66 22.22
CA ASP A 65 -12.04 -7.48 21.12
C ASP A 65 -11.57 -8.21 19.87
N VAL A 66 -10.26 -8.20 19.61
CA VAL A 66 -9.63 -8.98 18.53
C VAL A 66 -9.75 -10.49 18.80
N LYS A 67 -9.50 -10.91 20.03
CA LYS A 67 -9.60 -12.31 20.46
C LYS A 67 -11.00 -12.87 20.28
N LYS A 68 -12.05 -12.13 20.67
CA LYS A 68 -13.45 -12.53 20.46
C LYS A 68 -13.76 -12.84 19.00
N GLY A 69 -13.18 -12.09 18.07
CA GLY A 69 -13.35 -12.34 16.64
C GLY A 69 -12.59 -13.57 16.15
N ILE A 70 -11.41 -13.84 16.72
CA ILE A 70 -10.55 -14.95 16.33
C ILE A 70 -11.02 -16.30 16.89
N ASP A 71 -11.56 -16.32 18.11
CA ASP A 71 -11.95 -17.56 18.78
C ASP A 71 -12.96 -18.37 17.95
N GLY A 72 -12.55 -19.56 17.49
CA GLY A 72 -13.36 -20.45 16.67
C GLY A 72 -13.60 -19.99 15.23
N SER A 73 -12.83 -19.01 14.74
CA SER A 73 -12.83 -18.65 13.32
C SER A 73 -11.94 -19.60 12.51
N ASP A 74 -12.27 -19.81 11.25
CA ASP A 74 -11.48 -20.61 10.30
C ASP A 74 -10.52 -19.72 9.51
N ILE A 75 -10.93 -18.48 9.24
CA ILE A 75 -10.14 -17.49 8.51
C ILE A 75 -10.32 -16.09 9.08
N VAL A 76 -9.22 -15.36 9.16
CA VAL A 76 -9.16 -13.95 9.57
C VAL A 76 -8.80 -13.10 8.36
N LEU A 77 -9.70 -12.23 7.96
CA LEU A 77 -9.47 -11.18 6.96
C LEU A 77 -9.08 -9.89 7.67
N HIS A 78 -7.79 -9.63 7.79
CA HIS A 78 -7.28 -8.41 8.42
C HIS A 78 -7.18 -7.26 7.41
N VAL A 79 -8.32 -6.59 7.17
CA VAL A 79 -8.41 -5.41 6.29
C VAL A 79 -8.32 -4.10 7.08
N GLY A 80 -8.75 -4.12 8.34
CA GLY A 80 -8.88 -2.93 9.17
C GLY A 80 -7.55 -2.28 9.56
N GLY A 81 -7.47 -0.96 9.40
CA GLY A 81 -6.36 -0.12 9.82
C GLY A 81 -6.69 1.36 9.58
N MET A 82 -5.81 2.26 10.02
CA MET A 82 -5.84 3.66 9.64
C MET A 82 -5.12 3.83 8.29
N VAL A 83 -5.76 4.54 7.35
CA VAL A 83 -5.31 4.72 5.96
C VAL A 83 -5.28 6.21 5.59
N SER A 84 -4.54 6.58 4.56
CA SER A 84 -4.46 7.95 4.04
C SER A 84 -5.83 8.47 3.57
N PRO A 85 -6.10 9.78 3.70
CA PRO A 85 -5.20 10.82 4.20
C PRO A 85 -5.17 10.93 5.75
N GLN A 86 -6.05 10.21 6.47
CA GLN A 86 -6.03 10.26 7.94
C GLN A 86 -4.74 9.69 8.54
N ALA A 87 -4.17 8.68 7.87
CA ALA A 87 -2.90 8.11 8.29
C ALA A 87 -1.78 9.15 8.28
N ASP A 88 -1.78 9.99 7.24
CA ASP A 88 -0.85 11.09 7.11
C ASP A 88 -1.15 12.12 8.18
N TYR A 89 -2.39 12.55 8.39
CA TYR A 89 -2.67 13.59 9.40
C TYR A 89 -2.48 13.14 10.87
N ARG A 90 -2.38 11.83 11.16
CA ARG A 90 -2.30 11.30 12.53
C ARG A 90 -1.30 10.16 12.65
N PRO A 91 0.00 10.42 12.50
CA PRO A 91 0.99 9.36 12.39
C PRO A 91 1.21 8.52 13.65
N LYS A 92 1.26 9.11 14.85
CA LYS A 92 1.43 8.32 16.09
C LYS A 92 0.19 7.48 16.36
N ALA A 93 -1.00 8.00 16.04
CA ALA A 93 -2.24 7.23 16.11
C ALA A 93 -2.26 6.08 15.08
N THR A 94 -1.81 6.33 13.85
CA THR A 94 -1.71 5.32 12.79
C THR A 94 -0.77 4.19 13.18
N ARG A 95 0.42 4.53 13.66
CA ARG A 95 1.37 3.57 14.23
C ARG A 95 0.70 2.72 15.30
N ARG A 96 0.12 3.37 16.31
CA ARG A 96 -0.55 2.67 17.41
C ARG A 96 -1.65 1.75 16.91
N THR A 97 -2.50 2.19 15.99
CA THR A 97 -3.60 1.37 15.49
C THR A 97 -3.10 0.19 14.66
N ASN A 98 -2.27 0.43 13.64
CA ASN A 98 -1.91 -0.58 12.66
C ASN A 98 -0.97 -1.64 13.25
N ILE A 99 0.01 -1.23 14.07
CA ILE A 99 0.99 -2.16 14.65
C ILE A 99 0.36 -3.00 15.76
N THR A 100 -0.32 -2.35 16.71
CA THR A 100 -1.00 -3.08 17.80
C THR A 100 -2.09 -4.02 17.28
N ALA A 101 -2.77 -3.68 16.18
CA ALA A 101 -3.71 -4.59 15.54
C ALA A 101 -3.02 -5.89 15.07
N ALA A 102 -1.88 -5.76 14.36
CA ALA A 102 -1.11 -6.92 13.89
C ALA A 102 -0.61 -7.77 15.06
N GLU A 103 -0.06 -7.15 16.12
CA GLU A 103 0.41 -7.83 17.33
C GLU A 103 -0.73 -8.60 18.03
N HIS A 104 -1.90 -7.97 18.18
CA HIS A 104 -3.06 -8.62 18.80
C HIS A 104 -3.59 -9.79 17.97
N ILE A 105 -3.62 -9.67 16.65
CA ILE A 105 -4.04 -10.75 15.76
C ILE A 105 -3.08 -11.92 15.90
N VAL A 106 -1.77 -11.69 15.78
CA VAL A 106 -0.75 -12.73 15.98
C VAL A 106 -0.91 -13.40 17.33
N LYS A 107 -0.98 -12.63 18.41
CA LYS A 107 -1.12 -13.16 19.77
C LYS A 107 -2.38 -14.02 19.92
N ALA A 108 -3.52 -13.57 19.39
CA ALA A 108 -4.78 -14.29 19.52
C ALA A 108 -4.85 -15.53 18.63
N VAL A 109 -4.25 -15.51 17.43
CA VAL A 109 -4.16 -16.66 16.53
C VAL A 109 -3.24 -17.74 17.12
N LEU A 110 -2.05 -17.37 17.60
CA LEU A 110 -1.11 -18.31 18.21
C LEU A 110 -1.64 -18.96 19.49
N ALA A 111 -2.61 -18.33 20.16
CA ALA A 111 -3.28 -18.89 21.33
C ALA A 111 -4.34 -19.96 20.99
N GLN A 112 -4.68 -20.16 19.71
CA GLN A 112 -5.64 -21.18 19.30
C GLN A 112 -4.94 -22.52 19.08
N GLU A 113 -5.57 -23.61 19.55
CA GLU A 113 -5.12 -24.97 19.23
C GLU A 113 -5.16 -25.23 17.72
N ASN A 114 -6.29 -24.85 17.09
CA ASN A 114 -6.49 -24.83 15.65
C ASN A 114 -6.41 -23.39 15.16
N GLN A 115 -5.24 -22.98 14.69
CA GLN A 115 -5.02 -21.61 14.19
C GLN A 115 -5.90 -21.34 12.96
N PRO A 116 -6.67 -20.24 12.92
CA PRO A 116 -7.27 -19.80 11.67
C PRO A 116 -6.20 -19.43 10.65
N LYS A 117 -6.55 -19.52 9.37
CA LYS A 117 -5.76 -18.91 8.29
C LYS A 117 -5.83 -17.39 8.40
N VAL A 118 -4.75 -16.67 8.10
CA VAL A 118 -4.71 -15.21 8.22
C VAL A 118 -4.41 -14.55 6.88
N VAL A 119 -5.32 -13.72 6.40
CA VAL A 119 -5.10 -12.87 5.23
C VAL A 119 -4.86 -11.45 5.71
N TYR A 120 -3.65 -10.94 5.49
CA TYR A 120 -3.27 -9.57 5.79
C TYR A 120 -3.37 -8.70 4.55
N ILE A 121 -4.02 -7.54 4.68
CA ILE A 121 -4.02 -6.53 3.61
C ILE A 121 -2.90 -5.51 3.87
N GLY A 122 -1.80 -5.68 3.12
CA GLY A 122 -0.69 -4.74 3.01
C GLY A 122 -1.00 -3.58 2.07
N SER A 123 0.03 -2.92 1.55
CA SER A 123 -0.14 -1.84 0.57
C SER A 123 1.07 -1.66 -0.34
N VAL A 124 0.82 -1.19 -1.57
CA VAL A 124 1.86 -0.68 -2.48
C VAL A 124 2.71 0.44 -1.86
N ALA A 125 2.20 1.15 -0.85
CA ALA A 125 2.95 2.14 -0.08
C ALA A 125 4.23 1.58 0.57
N GLN A 126 4.28 0.27 0.83
CA GLN A 126 5.48 -0.42 1.32
C GLN A 126 6.65 -0.36 0.33
N MET A 127 6.35 -0.21 -0.96
CA MET A 127 7.32 -0.32 -2.06
C MET A 127 7.85 1.03 -2.52
N GLY A 128 7.22 2.13 -2.10
CA GLY A 128 7.59 3.51 -2.41
C GLY A 128 7.80 3.81 -3.89
N ASP A 129 8.73 4.73 -4.16
CA ASP A 129 8.94 5.35 -5.47
C ASP A 129 9.50 4.38 -6.51
N ARG A 130 8.74 4.17 -7.58
CA ARG A 130 9.05 3.28 -8.71
C ARG A 130 8.73 4.00 -10.02
N ARG A 131 9.65 4.85 -10.47
CA ARG A 131 9.54 5.60 -11.72
C ARG A 131 10.24 4.89 -12.86
N GLU A 132 9.85 5.19 -14.10
CA GLU A 132 10.53 4.71 -15.30
C GLU A 132 12.04 4.98 -15.22
N PRO A 133 12.92 3.98 -15.47
CA PRO A 133 12.63 2.66 -16.05
C PRO A 133 12.29 1.53 -15.06
N LEU A 134 12.22 1.81 -13.76
CA LEU A 134 12.00 0.83 -12.68
C LEU A 134 10.53 0.73 -12.23
N HIS A 135 9.60 1.14 -13.09
CA HIS A 135 8.17 1.19 -12.78
C HIS A 135 7.50 -0.18 -12.72
N TRP A 136 8.18 -1.24 -13.16
CA TRP A 136 7.79 -2.62 -12.92
C TRP A 136 8.39 -3.13 -11.61
N GLY A 137 7.57 -3.78 -10.78
CA GLY A 137 8.01 -4.42 -9.55
C GLY A 137 7.31 -5.74 -9.29
N ARG A 138 7.81 -6.49 -8.33
CA ARG A 138 7.27 -7.78 -7.90
C ARG A 138 7.47 -8.01 -6.41
N THR A 139 6.85 -9.04 -5.86
CA THR A 139 7.17 -9.55 -4.52
C THR A 139 8.65 -9.95 -4.44
N GLY A 140 9.24 -9.91 -3.24
CA GLY A 140 10.68 -10.08 -3.03
C GLY A 140 11.54 -8.83 -3.30
N ASP A 141 11.04 -7.88 -4.09
CA ASP A 141 11.73 -6.59 -4.29
C ASP A 141 11.90 -5.79 -2.98
N PRO A 142 12.88 -4.86 -2.88
CA PRO A 142 13.14 -4.12 -1.65
C PRO A 142 11.92 -3.35 -1.13
N ILE A 143 11.64 -3.49 0.17
CA ILE A 143 10.77 -2.57 0.91
C ILE A 143 11.47 -1.21 0.98
N CYS A 144 10.85 -0.17 0.42
CA CYS A 144 11.46 1.15 0.23
C CYS A 144 10.42 2.24 0.45
N VAL A 145 9.95 2.42 1.68
CA VAL A 145 8.87 3.38 1.96
C VAL A 145 9.34 4.81 1.72
N SER A 146 8.62 5.56 0.88
CA SER A 146 8.89 6.97 0.57
C SER A 146 8.99 7.83 1.84
N ALA A 147 9.87 8.84 1.81
CA ALA A 147 9.96 9.79 2.91
C ALA A 147 8.61 10.48 3.15
N TYR A 148 8.23 10.69 4.42
CA TYR A 148 6.92 11.17 4.87
C TYR A 148 5.74 10.18 4.73
N ASP A 149 5.93 8.99 4.17
CA ASP A 149 4.86 7.98 4.04
C ASP A 149 4.79 7.07 5.29
N HIS A 150 4.15 7.59 6.33
CA HIS A 150 3.91 6.83 7.56
C HIS A 150 3.08 5.58 7.37
N TYR A 151 2.07 5.70 6.51
CA TYR A 151 1.16 4.61 6.24
C TYR A 151 1.96 3.41 5.72
N GLY A 152 2.87 3.65 4.77
CA GLY A 152 3.83 2.66 4.27
C GLY A 152 4.67 2.02 5.37
N ILE A 153 5.25 2.80 6.30
CA ILE A 153 6.03 2.26 7.44
C ILE A 153 5.16 1.29 8.24
N THR A 154 3.95 1.72 8.61
CA THR A 154 3.09 0.89 9.47
C THR A 154 2.64 -0.39 8.77
N LYS A 155 2.44 -0.35 7.46
CA LYS A 155 2.09 -1.53 6.66
C LYS A 155 3.27 -2.48 6.51
N ALA A 156 4.48 -1.97 6.29
CA ALA A 156 5.69 -2.80 6.24
C ALA A 156 5.93 -3.52 7.58
N GLN A 157 5.85 -2.78 8.68
CA GLN A 157 6.06 -3.37 10.01
C GLN A 157 4.96 -4.38 10.39
N ALA A 158 3.69 -4.09 10.07
CA ALA A 158 2.60 -5.04 10.31
C ALA A 158 2.71 -6.31 9.45
N GLU A 159 3.17 -6.19 8.19
CA GLU A 159 3.47 -7.35 7.35
C GLU A 159 4.57 -8.21 7.98
N ARG A 160 5.68 -7.62 8.42
CA ARG A 160 6.75 -8.35 9.14
C ARG A 160 6.21 -9.04 10.39
N ILE A 161 5.42 -8.35 11.21
CA ILE A 161 4.83 -8.91 12.44
C ILE A 161 3.99 -10.14 12.13
N ILE A 162 3.15 -10.11 11.09
CA ILE A 162 2.25 -11.22 10.76
C ILE A 162 3.00 -12.36 10.10
N THR A 163 3.85 -12.07 9.12
CA THR A 163 4.46 -13.10 8.25
C THR A 163 5.63 -13.82 8.89
N ASP A 164 6.25 -13.23 9.92
CA ASP A 164 7.38 -13.80 10.66
C ASP A 164 7.00 -14.16 12.12
N SER A 165 5.72 -14.46 12.36
CA SER A 165 5.12 -14.68 13.69
C SER A 165 5.07 -16.13 14.17
N GLY A 166 5.21 -17.11 13.27
CA GLY A 166 4.89 -18.51 13.55
C GLY A 166 3.42 -18.90 13.32
N ILE A 167 2.59 -18.01 12.75
CA ILE A 167 1.29 -18.40 12.18
C ILE A 167 1.53 -19.43 11.07
N LYS A 168 0.83 -20.56 11.11
CA LYS A 168 1.06 -21.70 10.19
C LYS A 168 0.61 -21.43 8.75
N CYS A 169 -0.47 -20.66 8.57
CA CYS A 169 -1.08 -20.40 7.27
C CYS A 169 -1.47 -18.92 7.16
N TRP A 170 -0.75 -18.16 6.34
CA TRP A 170 -1.06 -16.75 6.10
C TRP A 170 -0.94 -16.35 4.62
N ALA A 171 -1.49 -15.22 4.22
CA ALA A 171 -1.21 -14.58 2.94
C ALA A 171 -1.09 -13.07 3.14
N SER A 172 -0.06 -12.43 2.58
CA SER A 172 0.07 -10.97 2.58
C SER A 172 -0.30 -10.43 1.20
N LEU A 173 -1.40 -9.68 1.12
CA LEU A 173 -1.90 -9.12 -0.11
C LEU A 173 -1.68 -7.60 -0.12
N ARG A 174 -0.69 -7.13 -0.88
CA ARG A 174 -0.31 -5.73 -0.98
C ARG A 174 -1.30 -4.99 -1.88
N GLN A 175 -2.27 -4.33 -1.25
CA GLN A 175 -3.31 -3.58 -1.96
C GLN A 175 -2.73 -2.36 -2.68
N SER A 176 -2.96 -2.28 -3.99
CA SER A 176 -2.70 -1.08 -4.79
C SER A 176 -3.72 0.03 -4.51
N GLY A 177 -3.57 1.18 -5.17
CA GLY A 177 -4.59 2.23 -5.21
C GLY A 177 -5.94 1.65 -5.63
N ILE A 178 -6.98 1.93 -4.82
CA ILE A 178 -8.34 1.45 -5.08
C ILE A 178 -9.09 2.49 -5.89
N LEU A 179 -9.62 2.13 -7.05
CA LEU A 179 -10.61 2.94 -7.77
C LEU A 179 -11.99 2.68 -7.19
N TYR A 180 -12.68 3.75 -6.80
CA TYR A 180 -14.04 3.72 -6.28
C TYR A 180 -14.70 5.09 -6.45
N PRO A 181 -16.05 5.16 -6.49
CA PRO A 181 -16.73 6.40 -6.83
C PRO A 181 -16.39 7.62 -5.96
N ALA A 182 -16.10 7.43 -4.68
CA ALA A 182 -15.88 8.59 -3.80
C ALA A 182 -14.57 9.35 -4.09
N ILE A 183 -13.64 8.79 -4.88
CA ILE A 183 -12.46 9.52 -5.37
C ILE A 183 -12.88 10.76 -6.16
N LEU A 184 -14.01 10.71 -6.88
CA LEU A 184 -14.50 11.81 -7.72
C LEU A 184 -15.03 13.01 -6.93
N LYS A 185 -15.16 12.90 -5.60
CA LYS A 185 -15.65 13.98 -4.73
C LYS A 185 -14.72 14.32 -3.55
N ASN A 186 -13.80 13.43 -3.21
CA ASN A 186 -12.88 13.60 -2.08
C ASN A 186 -11.53 14.10 -2.61
N TYR A 187 -11.48 15.36 -3.00
CA TYR A 187 -10.23 15.99 -3.41
C TYR A 187 -9.40 16.39 -2.19
N ASP A 188 -8.12 16.03 -2.21
CA ASP A 188 -7.17 16.27 -1.13
C ASP A 188 -5.82 16.70 -1.75
N PRO A 189 -5.02 17.57 -1.11
CA PRO A 189 -3.71 18.00 -1.61
C PRO A 189 -2.77 16.86 -2.01
N ILE A 190 -2.94 15.66 -1.46
CA ILE A 190 -2.17 14.46 -1.83
C ILE A 190 -2.20 14.13 -3.32
N MET A 191 -3.24 14.54 -4.07
CA MET A 191 -3.28 14.30 -5.53
C MET A 191 -2.10 14.94 -6.26
N PHE A 192 -1.55 16.02 -5.72
CA PHE A 192 -0.38 16.71 -6.26
C PHE A 192 0.95 16.06 -5.85
N HIS A 193 0.92 15.06 -4.96
CA HIS A 193 2.11 14.34 -4.52
C HIS A 193 2.49 13.21 -5.48
N VAL A 194 1.63 12.89 -6.46
CA VAL A 194 1.87 11.86 -7.47
C VAL A 194 2.57 12.49 -8.69
N PRO A 195 3.78 12.03 -9.08
CA PRO A 195 4.43 12.53 -10.28
C PRO A 195 3.56 12.31 -11.52
N ILE A 196 3.57 13.26 -12.48
CA ILE A 196 2.74 13.17 -13.70
C ILE A 196 2.98 11.90 -14.52
N ARG A 197 4.24 11.44 -14.58
CA ARG A 197 4.62 10.16 -15.22
C ARG A 197 4.73 8.99 -14.22
N GLY A 198 4.44 9.22 -12.94
CA GLY A 198 4.35 8.15 -11.96
C GLY A 198 3.25 7.17 -12.35
N VAL A 199 3.38 5.90 -11.97
CA VAL A 199 2.44 4.86 -12.40
C VAL A 199 1.78 4.16 -11.22
N LEU A 200 0.60 3.62 -11.47
CA LEU A 200 -0.04 2.64 -10.60
C LEU A 200 -0.72 1.58 -11.48
N GLU A 201 -0.63 0.32 -11.09
CA GLU A 201 -1.61 -0.67 -11.49
C GLU A 201 -2.78 -0.62 -10.52
N TRP A 202 -3.86 0.05 -10.90
CA TRP A 202 -5.01 0.24 -10.03
C TRP A 202 -5.81 -1.04 -9.79
N ALA A 203 -6.45 -1.14 -8.63
CA ALA A 203 -7.45 -2.17 -8.33
C ALA A 203 -8.84 -1.56 -8.24
N THR A 204 -9.86 -2.18 -8.82
CA THR A 204 -11.25 -1.77 -8.60
C THR A 204 -11.72 -2.23 -7.22
N VAL A 205 -12.60 -1.45 -6.57
CA VAL A 205 -13.13 -1.82 -5.25
C VAL A 205 -13.91 -3.14 -5.29
N GLU A 206 -14.57 -3.43 -6.42
CA GLU A 206 -15.29 -4.66 -6.66
C GLU A 206 -14.35 -5.86 -6.80
N ASP A 207 -13.22 -5.72 -7.51
CA ASP A 207 -12.20 -6.79 -7.60
C ASP A 207 -11.60 -7.07 -6.22
N SER A 208 -11.25 -6.02 -5.45
CA SER A 208 -10.77 -6.17 -4.07
C SER A 208 -11.81 -6.85 -3.16
N GLY A 209 -13.10 -6.61 -3.39
CA GLY A 209 -14.19 -7.29 -2.68
C GLY A 209 -14.26 -8.78 -3.02
N ARG A 210 -14.26 -9.11 -4.32
CA ARG A 210 -14.27 -10.51 -4.80
C ARG A 210 -13.06 -11.28 -4.33
N LEU A 211 -11.90 -10.65 -4.29
CA LEU A 211 -10.68 -11.23 -3.75
C LEU A 211 -10.86 -11.65 -2.28
N LEU A 212 -11.43 -10.78 -1.44
CA LEU A 212 -11.65 -11.07 -0.02
C LEU A 212 -12.60 -12.24 0.23
N GLU A 213 -13.63 -12.41 -0.60
CA GLU A 213 -14.49 -13.60 -0.55
C GLU A 213 -13.78 -14.83 -1.12
N GLY A 214 -13.11 -14.68 -2.26
CA GLY A 214 -12.46 -15.78 -2.98
C GLY A 214 -11.39 -16.50 -2.16
N VAL A 215 -10.60 -15.76 -1.37
CA VAL A 215 -9.59 -16.36 -0.46
C VAL A 215 -10.20 -17.17 0.69
N CYS A 216 -11.48 -16.99 1.00
CA CYS A 216 -12.20 -17.75 2.02
C CYS A 216 -12.72 -19.10 1.51
N ARG A 217 -12.69 -19.34 0.20
CA ARG A 217 -13.27 -20.55 -0.39
C ARG A 217 -12.46 -21.79 -0.02
N PRO A 218 -13.10 -22.93 0.29
CA PRO A 218 -12.39 -24.19 0.57
C PRO A 218 -11.53 -24.69 -0.60
N SER A 219 -11.79 -24.23 -1.82
CA SER A 219 -11.05 -24.58 -3.04
C SER A 219 -9.68 -23.91 -3.15
N VAL A 220 -9.35 -22.95 -2.29
CA VAL A 220 -8.04 -22.27 -2.32
C VAL A 220 -6.93 -23.29 -1.99
N PRO A 221 -6.00 -23.53 -2.92
CA PRO A 221 -4.99 -24.59 -2.78
C PRO A 221 -3.95 -24.25 -1.71
N ALA A 222 -3.19 -25.25 -1.25
CA ALA A 222 -2.19 -25.08 -0.19
C ALA A 222 -1.06 -24.12 -0.62
N GLU A 223 -0.71 -24.17 -1.90
CA GLU A 223 0.33 -23.38 -2.57
C GLU A 223 0.03 -21.88 -2.55
N PHE A 224 -1.23 -21.47 -2.33
CA PHE A 224 -1.58 -20.06 -2.16
C PHE A 224 -0.99 -19.48 -0.87
N TRP A 225 -0.88 -20.30 0.18
CA TRP A 225 -0.55 -19.85 1.53
C TRP A 225 0.97 -19.70 1.75
N ASN A 226 1.30 -18.90 2.75
CA ASN A 226 2.64 -18.46 3.16
C ASN A 226 3.39 -17.74 2.02
N ARG A 227 2.65 -16.88 1.31
CA ARG A 227 3.12 -16.10 0.15
C ARG A 227 2.67 -14.64 0.22
N TYR A 228 3.44 -13.81 -0.48
CA TYR A 228 3.15 -12.41 -0.72
C TYR A 228 2.53 -12.27 -2.11
N TYR A 229 1.60 -11.32 -2.28
CA TYR A 229 0.98 -11.02 -3.56
C TYR A 229 0.75 -9.52 -3.72
N ASN A 230 0.72 -9.06 -4.97
CA ASN A 230 0.29 -7.71 -5.32
C ASN A 230 -1.16 -7.74 -5.83
N ILE A 231 -1.99 -6.78 -5.38
CA ILE A 231 -3.38 -6.66 -5.85
C ILE A 231 -3.47 -5.57 -6.91
N GLY A 232 -3.82 -5.95 -8.14
CA GLY A 232 -4.15 -5.05 -9.25
C GLY A 232 -5.25 -5.64 -10.13
N SER A 233 -5.97 -4.79 -10.87
CA SER A 233 -7.06 -5.19 -11.78
C SER A 233 -6.57 -5.52 -13.20
N GLY A 234 -5.25 -5.68 -13.39
CA GLY A 234 -4.67 -6.15 -14.64
C GLY A 234 -4.25 -5.04 -15.60
N ASP A 235 -3.98 -5.44 -16.84
CA ASP A 235 -3.25 -4.67 -17.85
C ASP A 235 -3.86 -3.32 -18.24
N GLN A 236 -5.19 -3.21 -18.27
CA GLN A 236 -5.88 -1.95 -18.60
C GLN A 236 -5.80 -0.94 -17.46
N TYR A 237 -5.52 -1.40 -16.24
CA TYR A 237 -5.41 -0.57 -15.04
C TYR A 237 -3.97 -0.17 -14.72
N ARG A 238 -2.99 -0.62 -15.53
CA ARG A 238 -1.60 -0.14 -15.57
C ARG A 238 -1.54 1.21 -16.29
N ILE A 239 -1.69 2.30 -15.56
CA ILE A 239 -1.77 3.65 -16.14
C ILE A 239 -0.82 4.63 -15.45
N SER A 240 -0.34 5.62 -16.21
CA SER A 240 0.34 6.78 -15.64
C SER A 240 -0.65 7.70 -14.90
N ASN A 241 -0.12 8.54 -14.01
CA ASN A 241 -0.92 9.56 -13.34
C ASN A 241 -1.54 10.55 -14.34
N TYR A 242 -0.82 10.92 -15.41
CA TYR A 242 -1.37 11.76 -16.47
C TYR A 242 -2.60 11.12 -17.12
N LYS A 243 -2.52 9.83 -17.50
CA LYS A 243 -3.64 9.11 -18.09
C LYS A 243 -4.78 8.94 -17.09
N PHE A 244 -4.49 8.67 -15.82
CA PHE A 244 -5.47 8.65 -14.74
C PHE A 244 -6.23 9.97 -14.64
N GLU A 245 -5.53 11.11 -14.58
CA GLU A 245 -6.14 12.45 -14.53
C GLU A 245 -7.00 12.73 -15.77
N CYS A 246 -6.54 12.34 -16.97
CA CYS A 246 -7.34 12.45 -18.18
C CYS A 246 -8.65 11.64 -18.10
N LEU A 247 -8.58 10.38 -17.67
CA LEU A 247 -9.77 9.52 -17.53
C LEU A 247 -10.73 10.04 -16.46
N LEU A 248 -10.19 10.46 -15.31
CA LEU A 248 -10.96 11.00 -14.19
C LEU A 248 -11.72 12.27 -14.60
N LEU A 249 -11.02 13.24 -15.16
CA LEU A 249 -11.57 14.54 -15.54
C LEU A 249 -12.57 14.40 -16.69
N ASP A 250 -12.30 13.55 -17.68
CA ASP A 250 -13.25 13.34 -18.78
C ASP A 250 -14.54 12.67 -18.28
N ALA A 251 -14.43 11.68 -17.38
CA ALA A 251 -15.59 11.01 -16.79
C ALA A 251 -16.52 11.97 -16.02
N ILE A 252 -15.99 13.02 -15.39
CA ILE A 252 -16.79 14.05 -14.69
C ILE A 252 -17.05 15.30 -15.54
N GLY A 253 -16.73 15.27 -16.83
CA GLY A 253 -16.97 16.37 -17.76
C GLY A 253 -16.15 17.63 -17.47
N CYS A 254 -15.00 17.48 -16.81
CA CYS A 254 -14.05 18.55 -16.55
C CYS A 254 -13.12 18.82 -17.75
N PRO A 255 -12.50 20.01 -17.83
CA PRO A 255 -11.45 20.28 -18.80
C PRO A 255 -10.22 19.39 -18.58
N ARG A 256 -9.37 19.28 -19.61
CA ARG A 256 -8.13 18.48 -19.55
C ARG A 256 -7.15 19.02 -18.48
N PRO A 257 -6.24 18.17 -17.95
CA PRO A 257 -5.26 18.56 -16.94
C PRO A 257 -4.54 19.88 -17.22
N GLU A 258 -4.09 20.09 -18.46
CA GLU A 258 -3.26 21.24 -18.87
C GLU A 258 -4.00 22.58 -18.78
N GLN A 259 -5.34 22.54 -18.74
CA GLN A 259 -6.17 23.75 -18.66
C GLN A 259 -6.44 24.16 -17.21
N ILE A 260 -6.41 23.21 -16.28
CA ILE A 260 -6.85 23.41 -14.89
C ILE A 260 -5.73 23.25 -13.85
N PHE A 261 -4.61 22.67 -14.25
CA PHE A 261 -3.44 22.50 -13.40
C PHE A 261 -2.21 23.22 -13.98
N GLU A 262 -1.25 23.55 -13.12
CA GLU A 262 0.11 23.87 -13.54
C GLU A 262 1.01 22.65 -13.34
N SER A 263 1.94 22.39 -14.26
CA SER A 263 2.87 21.26 -14.12
C SER A 263 3.66 21.31 -12.82
N LYS A 264 4.04 22.51 -12.38
CA LYS A 264 4.73 22.77 -11.11
C LYS A 264 3.92 22.46 -9.85
N TRP A 265 2.62 22.17 -9.97
CA TRP A 265 1.83 21.74 -8.81
C TRP A 265 2.14 20.30 -8.44
N PHE A 266 2.58 19.47 -9.38
CA PHE A 266 2.89 18.07 -9.13
C PHE A 266 4.35 17.88 -8.73
N THR A 267 4.59 16.92 -7.83
CA THR A 267 5.92 16.45 -7.47
C THR A 267 6.58 15.71 -8.63
N THR A 268 7.87 15.37 -8.48
CA THR A 268 8.63 14.66 -9.53
C THR A 268 9.15 13.29 -9.11
N ARG A 269 9.03 12.98 -7.81
CA ARG A 269 9.49 11.74 -7.17
C ARG A 269 8.85 11.54 -5.78
N ASN A 270 9.25 10.50 -5.07
CA ASN A 270 8.90 10.23 -3.67
C ASN A 270 7.40 9.97 -3.43
N PHE A 271 6.77 9.18 -4.31
CA PHE A 271 5.40 8.71 -4.13
C PHE A 271 5.31 7.24 -4.53
N HIS A 272 4.52 6.47 -3.79
CA HIS A 272 4.40 5.05 -4.07
C HIS A 272 3.62 4.75 -5.35
N GLY A 273 4.09 3.78 -6.13
CA GLY A 273 3.29 3.25 -7.22
C GLY A 273 4.12 2.53 -8.27
N MET A 274 3.65 1.36 -8.68
CA MET A 274 4.31 0.50 -9.66
C MET A 274 3.29 -0.31 -10.45
N TRP A 275 3.73 -0.88 -11.56
CA TRP A 275 3.07 -1.98 -12.25
C TRP A 275 3.62 -3.31 -11.74
N TYR A 276 2.79 -4.36 -11.77
CA TYR A 276 3.17 -5.64 -11.20
C TYR A 276 3.60 -6.62 -12.28
N TYR A 277 4.85 -7.06 -12.21
CA TYR A 277 5.36 -8.14 -13.05
C TYR A 277 4.74 -9.49 -12.68
N ASP A 278 4.48 -9.71 -11.39
CA ASP A 278 3.90 -10.92 -10.80
C ASP A 278 2.39 -10.77 -10.49
N GLY A 279 1.75 -9.71 -10.98
CA GLY A 279 0.36 -9.39 -10.64
C GLY A 279 -0.64 -10.48 -11.05
N ASP A 280 -0.32 -11.29 -12.06
CA ASP A 280 -1.20 -12.34 -12.57
C ASP A 280 -1.21 -13.60 -11.67
N ASP A 281 -0.22 -13.77 -10.80
CA ASP A 281 -0.13 -14.95 -9.92
C ASP A 281 -1.33 -15.03 -8.97
N LEU A 282 -1.74 -13.90 -8.39
CA LEU A 282 -2.91 -13.84 -7.52
C LEU A 282 -4.21 -14.15 -8.27
N GLU A 283 -4.32 -13.67 -9.51
CA GLU A 283 -5.48 -13.94 -10.37
C GLU A 283 -5.55 -15.42 -10.75
N ASN A 284 -4.42 -16.08 -10.99
CA ASN A 284 -4.36 -17.51 -11.29
C ASN A 284 -4.87 -18.39 -10.14
N PHE A 285 -4.77 -17.93 -8.89
CA PHE A 285 -5.28 -18.67 -7.72
C PHE A 285 -6.75 -18.38 -7.42
N ILE A 286 -7.17 -17.11 -7.48
CA ILE A 286 -8.47 -16.68 -6.93
C ILE A 286 -9.50 -16.33 -8.00
N HIS A 287 -9.06 -15.96 -9.21
CA HIS A 287 -9.92 -15.53 -10.33
C HIS A 287 -10.88 -14.40 -9.92
N PHE A 288 -10.33 -13.31 -9.39
CA PHE A 288 -11.10 -12.22 -8.78
C PHE A 288 -11.38 -11.06 -9.73
N ARG A 289 -10.61 -10.94 -10.82
CA ARG A 289 -10.72 -9.83 -11.78
C ARG A 289 -11.96 -9.95 -12.65
N ALA A 290 -12.79 -8.91 -12.65
CA ALA A 290 -13.91 -8.80 -13.58
C ALA A 290 -13.49 -8.37 -15.00
N ASN A 291 -12.28 -7.82 -15.17
CA ASN A 291 -11.74 -7.35 -16.45
C ASN A 291 -12.67 -6.34 -17.16
N VAL A 292 -13.31 -5.45 -16.39
CA VAL A 292 -14.09 -4.33 -16.94
C VAL A 292 -13.15 -3.41 -17.69
N PRO A 293 -13.47 -2.99 -18.93
CA PRO A 293 -12.61 -2.06 -19.65
C PRO A 293 -12.41 -0.74 -18.88
N VAL A 294 -11.18 -0.24 -18.79
CA VAL A 294 -10.83 0.86 -17.88
C VAL A 294 -11.70 2.11 -18.11
N GLU A 295 -11.90 2.52 -19.36
CA GLU A 295 -12.73 3.70 -19.69
C GLU A 295 -14.21 3.50 -19.30
N GLU A 296 -14.71 2.27 -19.43
CA GLU A 296 -16.07 1.92 -19.01
C GLU A 296 -16.18 2.00 -17.48
N TYR A 297 -15.17 1.52 -16.75
CA TYR A 297 -15.16 1.60 -15.29
C TYR A 297 -15.18 3.06 -14.79
N PHE A 298 -14.40 3.96 -15.40
CA PHE A 298 -14.44 5.39 -15.07
C PHE A 298 -15.81 6.02 -15.34
N ARG A 299 -16.48 5.65 -16.44
CA ARG A 299 -17.87 6.07 -16.72
C ARG A 299 -18.85 5.55 -15.67
N GLN A 300 -18.71 4.30 -15.23
CA GLN A 300 -19.55 3.73 -14.17
C GLN A 300 -19.35 4.47 -12.85
N MET A 301 -18.11 4.76 -12.47
CA MET A 301 -17.82 5.57 -11.27
C MET A 301 -18.52 6.94 -11.32
N ALA A 302 -18.46 7.64 -12.45
CA ALA A 302 -19.09 8.96 -12.62
C ALA A 302 -20.62 8.95 -12.58
N ASN A 303 -21.24 7.77 -12.79
CA ASN A 303 -22.69 7.59 -12.72
C ASN A 303 -23.17 6.97 -11.40
N ALA A 304 -22.26 6.66 -10.47
CA ALA A 304 -22.62 6.03 -9.21
C ALA A 304 -23.62 6.87 -8.39
N GLU A 305 -24.58 6.20 -7.76
CA GLU A 305 -25.63 6.85 -6.96
C GLU A 305 -25.05 7.67 -5.80
N THR A 306 -23.90 7.24 -5.27
CA THR A 306 -23.21 7.88 -4.14
C THR A 306 -22.59 9.25 -4.47
N LEU A 307 -22.60 9.66 -5.74
CA LEU A 307 -22.10 10.97 -6.17
C LEU A 307 -23.14 12.09 -6.05
N PRO A 308 -22.72 13.30 -5.64
CA PRO A 308 -23.57 14.48 -5.62
C PRO A 308 -24.20 14.76 -6.99
N ALA A 309 -25.46 15.22 -6.99
CA ALA A 309 -26.18 15.57 -8.21
C ALA A 309 -25.44 16.62 -9.06
N GLY A 310 -24.71 17.56 -8.44
CA GLY A 310 -23.92 18.56 -9.13
C GLY A 310 -22.77 17.96 -9.96
N ILE A 311 -22.07 16.95 -9.45
CA ILE A 311 -21.00 16.25 -10.19
C ILE A 311 -21.60 15.48 -11.38
N LYS A 312 -22.71 14.77 -11.16
CA LYS A 312 -23.42 14.06 -12.24
C LYS A 312 -23.96 15.00 -13.32
N PHE A 313 -24.44 16.18 -12.91
CA PHE A 313 -24.88 17.23 -13.85
C PHE A 313 -23.71 17.79 -14.65
N ALA A 314 -22.57 18.08 -14.00
CA ALA A 314 -21.36 18.55 -14.68
C ALA A 314 -20.84 17.51 -15.68
N ALA A 315 -20.81 16.23 -15.28
CA ALA A 315 -20.45 15.10 -16.14
C ALA A 315 -21.32 15.03 -17.39
N LYS A 316 -22.65 15.08 -17.23
CA LYS A 316 -23.60 14.95 -18.33
C LYS A 316 -23.62 16.15 -19.28
N THR A 317 -23.43 17.37 -18.75
CA THR A 317 -23.56 18.61 -19.54
C THR A 317 -22.23 19.12 -20.08
N HIS A 318 -21.11 18.62 -19.55
CA HIS A 318 -19.77 19.15 -19.79
C HIS A 318 -19.64 20.66 -19.52
N ILE A 319 -20.51 21.24 -18.67
CA ILE A 319 -20.56 22.68 -18.42
C ILE A 319 -19.25 23.21 -17.83
N ALA A 320 -18.52 22.38 -17.06
CA ALA A 320 -17.22 22.74 -16.51
C ALA A 320 -16.17 23.03 -17.60
N LYS A 321 -16.28 22.42 -18.79
CA LYS A 321 -15.40 22.71 -19.94
C LYS A 321 -15.53 24.15 -20.45
N LEU A 322 -16.64 24.85 -20.15
CA LEU A 322 -16.84 26.26 -20.50
C LEU A 322 -16.16 27.23 -19.52
N PHE A 323 -15.80 26.76 -18.31
CA PHE A 323 -15.25 27.61 -17.24
C PHE A 323 -13.94 27.03 -16.64
N PRO A 324 -12.91 26.73 -17.46
CA PRO A 324 -11.68 26.12 -16.98
C PRO A 324 -10.97 26.99 -15.92
N HIS A 325 -11.09 28.31 -16.01
CA HIS A 325 -10.50 29.23 -15.04
C HIS A 325 -11.05 29.05 -13.61
N CYS A 326 -12.37 28.79 -13.47
CA CYS A 326 -12.99 28.58 -12.16
C CYS A 326 -12.48 27.28 -11.52
N VAL A 327 -12.38 26.21 -12.31
CA VAL A 327 -11.82 24.93 -11.85
C VAL A 327 -10.36 25.11 -11.45
N LYS A 328 -9.57 25.83 -12.26
CA LYS A 328 -8.18 26.15 -11.96
C LYS A 328 -8.01 26.90 -10.64
N LEU A 329 -8.90 27.84 -10.30
CA LEU A 329 -8.85 28.55 -9.02
C LEU A 329 -9.09 27.61 -7.83
N ALA A 330 -10.04 26.66 -7.94
CA ALA A 330 -10.27 25.66 -6.92
C ALA A 330 -9.06 24.73 -6.74
N MET A 331 -8.49 24.24 -7.85
CA MET A 331 -7.31 23.37 -7.82
C MET A 331 -6.08 24.11 -7.29
N ARG A 332 -5.92 25.40 -7.62
CA ARG A 332 -4.90 26.27 -7.02
C ARG A 332 -5.06 26.37 -5.51
N ALA A 333 -6.29 26.54 -5.00
CA ALA A 333 -6.49 26.60 -3.55
C ALA A 333 -6.01 25.31 -2.85
N MET A 334 -6.19 24.14 -3.46
CA MET A 334 -5.68 22.88 -2.94
C MET A 334 -4.16 22.77 -3.03
N ALA A 335 -3.56 23.15 -4.17
CA ALA A 335 -2.11 23.12 -4.35
C ALA A 335 -1.37 24.05 -3.36
N TYR A 336 -2.04 25.11 -2.89
CA TYR A 336 -1.54 26.07 -1.89
C TYR A 336 -2.07 25.81 -0.48
N SER A 337 -2.72 24.67 -0.22
CA SER A 337 -3.23 24.38 1.12
C SER A 337 -2.08 24.39 2.13
N GLU A 338 -2.35 24.91 3.32
CA GLU A 338 -1.37 24.94 4.39
C GLU A 338 -0.85 23.54 4.71
N GLU A 339 0.46 23.43 4.98
CA GLU A 339 1.22 22.23 5.35
C GLU A 339 1.29 21.08 4.32
N HIS A 340 0.24 20.82 3.55
CA HIS A 340 0.13 19.66 2.67
C HIS A 340 0.14 20.01 1.17
N GLY A 341 -0.15 21.27 0.83
CA GLY A 341 -0.09 21.75 -0.55
C GLY A 341 1.35 21.90 -1.02
N THR A 342 1.66 21.32 -2.18
CA THR A 342 3.01 21.36 -2.75
C THR A 342 3.53 22.79 -2.92
N GLN A 343 2.66 23.73 -3.32
CA GLN A 343 3.04 25.13 -3.51
C GLN A 343 3.18 25.89 -2.19
N TRP A 344 2.54 25.41 -1.12
CA TRP A 344 2.78 25.93 0.20
C TRP A 344 4.21 25.58 0.67
N TRP A 345 4.70 24.38 0.38
CA TRP A 345 6.09 23.98 0.69
C TRP A 345 7.11 24.91 0.02
N ILE A 346 6.89 25.23 -1.27
CA ILE A 346 7.74 26.17 -2.02
C ILE A 346 7.69 27.56 -1.40
N ARG A 347 6.49 28.08 -1.13
CA ARG A 347 6.29 29.44 -0.60
C ARG A 347 6.94 29.65 0.77
N HIS A 348 7.01 28.61 1.59
CA HIS A 348 7.52 28.67 2.97
C HIS A 348 8.89 28.03 3.12
N ASN A 349 9.59 27.78 2.01
CA ASN A 349 10.94 27.21 1.98
C ASN A 349 11.08 25.95 2.84
N LYS A 350 10.15 25.00 2.69
CA LYS A 350 10.18 23.72 3.41
C LYS A 350 11.22 22.79 2.78
N GLU A 351 12.48 23.06 3.05
CA GLU A 351 13.65 22.43 2.41
C GLU A 351 13.60 20.91 2.38
N GLN A 352 13.35 20.24 3.52
CA GLN A 352 13.26 18.77 3.55
C GLN A 352 12.18 18.22 2.61
N ARG A 353 11.00 18.85 2.54
CA ARG A 353 9.96 18.45 1.57
C ARG A 353 10.36 18.78 0.14
N ILE A 354 11.01 19.92 -0.09
CA ILE A 354 11.50 20.27 -1.42
C ILE A 354 12.49 19.21 -1.91
N ASN A 355 13.45 18.82 -1.08
CA ASN A 355 14.45 17.80 -1.41
C ASN A 355 13.80 16.42 -1.60
N ALA A 356 12.89 16.01 -0.72
CA ALA A 356 12.20 14.73 -0.83
C ALA A 356 11.44 14.62 -2.17
N TYR A 357 10.59 15.58 -2.49
CA TYR A 357 9.63 15.48 -3.59
C TYR A 357 10.12 16.05 -4.95
N TYR A 358 11.18 16.86 -4.94
CA TYR A 358 11.75 17.51 -6.14
C TYR A 358 13.25 17.33 -6.33
N GLY A 359 13.97 16.83 -5.32
CA GLY A 359 15.43 16.75 -5.31
C GLY A 359 16.12 18.05 -4.94
N SER A 360 15.65 19.18 -5.45
CA SER A 360 16.12 20.49 -5.01
C SER A 360 15.16 21.58 -5.45
N LEU A 361 15.33 22.78 -4.90
CA LEU A 361 14.61 23.96 -5.37
C LEU A 361 14.96 24.29 -6.83
N GLU A 362 16.19 24.03 -7.26
CA GLU A 362 16.62 24.23 -8.65
C GLU A 362 15.93 23.25 -9.60
N LYS A 363 15.83 21.96 -9.23
CA LYS A 363 15.06 20.96 -9.99
C LYS A 363 13.58 21.33 -10.05
N TYR A 364 12.98 21.83 -8.98
CA TYR A 364 11.61 22.37 -8.99
C TYR A 364 11.46 23.55 -9.97
N LYS A 365 12.38 24.52 -9.95
CA LYS A 365 12.35 25.67 -10.86
C LYS A 365 12.45 25.25 -12.32
N ALA A 366 13.21 24.19 -12.60
CA ALA A 366 13.43 23.61 -13.92
C ALA A 366 12.25 22.75 -14.45
N ILE A 367 11.20 22.50 -13.66
CA ILE A 367 10.00 21.80 -14.13
C ILE A 367 9.42 22.52 -15.35
N ARG A 368 9.32 21.78 -16.45
CA ARG A 368 8.87 22.29 -17.75
C ARG A 368 7.37 22.57 -17.75
N PRO A 369 6.91 23.56 -18.54
CA PRO A 369 5.48 23.75 -18.78
C PRO A 369 4.91 22.56 -19.56
N TRP A 370 3.59 22.35 -19.47
CA TRP A 370 2.88 21.23 -20.11
C TRP A 370 3.26 20.96 -21.57
N LYS A 371 3.47 22.01 -22.36
CA LYS A 371 3.80 21.89 -23.81
C LYS A 371 5.16 21.24 -24.09
N GLU A 372 6.04 21.17 -23.10
CA GLU A 372 7.42 20.67 -23.21
C GLU A 372 7.66 19.42 -22.36
N MET A 373 6.61 18.92 -21.70
CA MET A 373 6.66 17.70 -20.90
C MET A 373 6.44 16.47 -21.77
N ASP A 374 7.12 15.38 -21.41
CA ASP A 374 6.81 14.07 -21.95
C ASP A 374 5.59 13.48 -21.22
N LEU A 375 4.49 13.35 -21.94
CA LEU A 375 3.21 12.83 -21.45
C LEU A 375 2.89 11.45 -22.05
N SER A 376 3.87 10.78 -22.67
CA SER A 376 3.71 9.41 -23.15
C SER A 376 3.44 8.46 -21.97
N GLU A 377 2.77 7.35 -22.24
CA GLU A 377 2.75 6.26 -21.26
C GLU A 377 4.18 5.68 -21.09
N PRO A 378 4.56 5.29 -19.87
CA PRO A 378 5.78 4.52 -19.63
C PRO A 378 5.78 3.18 -20.37
N SER A 379 6.97 2.65 -20.66
CA SER A 379 7.08 1.43 -21.48
C SER A 379 6.45 0.20 -20.81
N ARG A 380 5.54 -0.46 -21.53
CA ARG A 380 4.98 -1.76 -21.12
C ARG A 380 5.87 -2.95 -21.49
N GLU A 381 6.74 -2.78 -22.48
CA GLU A 381 7.58 -3.86 -23.05
C GLU A 381 8.96 -3.94 -22.38
N LYS A 382 9.53 -2.79 -22.02
CA LYS A 382 10.82 -2.73 -21.35
C LYS A 382 10.64 -2.95 -19.85
N VAL A 383 10.66 -4.21 -19.45
CA VAL A 383 10.63 -4.62 -18.04
C VAL A 383 12.05 -4.65 -17.51
N VAL A 384 12.33 -3.90 -16.45
CA VAL A 384 13.55 -4.02 -15.66
C VAL A 384 13.22 -4.86 -14.43
N VAL A 385 13.82 -6.05 -14.37
CA VAL A 385 13.66 -6.98 -13.24
C VAL A 385 14.88 -6.83 -12.34
N LEU A 386 14.65 -6.60 -11.04
CA LEU A 386 15.73 -6.50 -10.06
C LEU A 386 16.28 -7.89 -9.73
N ASP A 387 17.59 -8.01 -9.61
CA ASP A 387 18.26 -9.21 -9.10
C ASP A 387 17.98 -9.34 -7.60
N HIS A 388 17.43 -10.47 -7.15
CA HIS A 388 17.16 -10.69 -5.73
C HIS A 388 18.36 -11.28 -4.97
N GLY A 389 19.46 -11.58 -5.65
CA GLY A 389 20.70 -12.10 -5.07
C GLY A 389 20.69 -13.60 -4.78
N TYR A 390 19.76 -14.35 -5.38
CA TYR A 390 19.65 -15.81 -5.31
C TYR A 390 18.98 -16.37 -6.57
N ASP A 391 19.08 -17.68 -6.78
CA ASP A 391 18.46 -18.35 -7.94
C ASP A 391 16.96 -18.56 -7.72
N GLU A 392 16.14 -17.68 -8.27
CA GLU A 392 14.67 -17.76 -8.21
C GLU A 392 14.06 -18.93 -9.00
N HIS A 393 14.85 -19.63 -9.83
CA HIS A 393 14.39 -20.82 -10.56
C HIS A 393 14.68 -22.12 -9.81
N LYS A 394 15.49 -22.07 -8.74
CA LYS A 394 15.76 -23.22 -7.89
C LYS A 394 14.48 -23.66 -7.16
N PRO A 395 14.16 -24.96 -7.09
CA PRO A 395 13.02 -25.44 -6.31
C PRO A 395 13.16 -25.06 -4.83
N MET A 396 12.07 -24.61 -4.21
CA MET A 396 12.09 -24.12 -2.83
C MET A 396 12.64 -25.15 -1.84
N GLU A 397 12.35 -26.44 -2.06
CA GLU A 397 12.79 -27.57 -1.25
C GLU A 397 14.29 -27.86 -1.32
N GLU A 398 15.01 -27.23 -2.26
CA GLU A 398 16.45 -27.41 -2.46
C GLU A 398 17.30 -26.28 -1.87
N PHE A 399 16.68 -25.22 -1.33
CA PHE A 399 17.42 -24.10 -0.74
C PHE A 399 18.16 -24.50 0.53
N THR A 400 19.37 -23.98 0.68
CA THR A 400 20.36 -24.33 1.69
C THR A 400 20.84 -23.08 2.43
N ILE A 401 21.66 -23.27 3.46
CA ILE A 401 22.26 -22.15 4.19
C ILE A 401 23.19 -21.32 3.29
N GLU A 402 23.85 -21.95 2.33
CA GLU A 402 24.74 -21.29 1.37
C GLU A 402 23.99 -20.27 0.51
N ASP A 403 22.75 -20.59 0.09
CA ASP A 403 21.90 -19.65 -0.65
C ASP A 403 21.55 -18.43 0.21
N MET A 404 21.29 -18.63 1.51
CA MET A 404 21.01 -17.55 2.46
C MET A 404 22.23 -16.65 2.69
N GLN A 405 23.42 -17.25 2.79
CA GLN A 405 24.68 -16.54 2.92
C GLN A 405 25.00 -15.70 1.67
N GLN A 406 24.76 -16.25 0.48
CA GLN A 406 24.90 -15.51 -0.78
C GLN A 406 23.93 -14.32 -0.85
N ALA A 407 22.66 -14.55 -0.55
CA ALA A 407 21.64 -13.51 -0.61
C ALA A 407 21.88 -12.39 0.42
N ALA A 408 22.39 -12.74 1.61
CA ALA A 408 22.79 -11.77 2.63
C ALA A 408 23.99 -10.93 2.17
N ALA A 409 25.00 -11.55 1.58
CA ALA A 409 26.18 -10.85 1.06
C ALA A 409 25.80 -9.84 -0.03
N PHE A 410 24.86 -10.18 -0.92
CA PHE A 410 24.36 -9.26 -1.93
C PHE A 410 23.55 -8.09 -1.35
N ARG A 411 23.01 -8.24 -0.13
CA ARG A 411 22.35 -7.16 0.64
C ARG A 411 23.34 -6.37 1.51
N GLY A 412 24.64 -6.61 1.36
CA GLY A 412 25.68 -5.94 2.13
C GLY A 412 25.87 -6.45 3.55
N GLY A 413 25.22 -7.56 3.91
CA GLY A 413 25.28 -8.16 5.24
C GLY A 413 25.79 -9.59 5.22
N LYS A 414 25.43 -10.36 6.25
CA LYS A 414 25.79 -11.77 6.41
C LYS A 414 24.62 -12.57 6.97
N CYS A 415 24.52 -13.84 6.59
CA CYS A 415 23.78 -14.82 7.37
C CYS A 415 24.78 -15.46 8.34
N LEU A 416 24.59 -15.25 9.65
CA LEU A 416 25.47 -15.75 10.71
C LEU A 416 25.13 -17.17 11.14
N SER A 417 23.93 -17.66 10.80
CA SER A 417 23.59 -19.07 10.99
C SER A 417 24.51 -19.97 10.17
N GLU A 418 25.05 -21.01 10.81
CA GLU A 418 25.95 -21.97 10.16
C GLU A 418 25.18 -23.11 9.47
N THR A 419 23.95 -23.37 9.89
CA THR A 419 23.12 -24.49 9.39
C THR A 419 21.68 -24.06 9.19
N MET A 420 21.05 -24.66 8.18
CA MET A 420 19.62 -24.57 7.91
C MET A 420 19.15 -25.96 7.44
N THR A 421 17.95 -26.38 7.83
CA THR A 421 17.33 -27.54 7.20
C THR A 421 17.05 -27.22 5.74
N THR A 422 17.52 -28.04 4.80
CA THR A 422 17.29 -27.80 3.37
C THR A 422 15.79 -27.68 3.08
N GLY A 423 15.40 -26.61 2.39
CA GLY A 423 14.02 -26.31 2.07
C GLY A 423 13.19 -25.70 3.22
N ASP A 424 13.79 -25.40 4.38
CA ASP A 424 13.11 -24.70 5.47
C ASP A 424 13.22 -23.19 5.30
N TRP A 425 12.09 -22.58 4.96
CA TRP A 425 11.97 -21.14 4.72
C TRP A 425 11.45 -20.35 5.92
N ASP A 426 11.05 -21.03 6.98
CA ASP A 426 10.20 -20.46 8.04
C ASP A 426 10.90 -20.45 9.40
N THR A 427 11.90 -21.31 9.62
CA THR A 427 12.79 -21.21 10.78
C THR A 427 13.63 -19.94 10.70
N LYS A 428 13.65 -19.16 11.78
CA LYS A 428 14.44 -17.92 11.84
C LYS A 428 15.93 -18.24 11.84
N LEU A 429 16.66 -17.49 11.03
CA LEU A 429 18.12 -17.45 11.00
C LEU A 429 18.62 -16.16 11.64
N LEU A 430 19.87 -16.18 12.08
CA LEU A 430 20.58 -15.00 12.56
C LEU A 430 21.26 -14.32 11.38
N TRP A 431 21.01 -13.02 11.21
CA TRP A 431 21.55 -12.18 10.14
C TRP A 431 22.33 -11.03 10.75
N GLU A 432 23.23 -10.43 9.98
CA GLU A 432 23.97 -9.21 10.30
C GLU A 432 23.85 -8.22 9.14
N ALA A 433 23.40 -7.00 9.42
CA ALA A 433 23.33 -5.92 8.44
C ALA A 433 24.70 -5.26 8.21
N ALA A 434 24.82 -4.40 7.20
CA ALA A 434 26.08 -3.71 6.89
C ALA A 434 26.60 -2.83 8.04
N ASN A 435 25.69 -2.29 8.86
CA ASN A 435 26.01 -1.50 10.04
C ASN A 435 26.38 -2.34 11.28
N GLY A 436 26.40 -3.68 11.16
CA GLY A 436 26.70 -4.61 12.25
C GLY A 436 25.51 -4.98 13.13
N GLU A 437 24.29 -4.47 12.87
CA GLU A 437 23.08 -4.92 13.57
C GLU A 437 22.86 -6.41 13.32
N GLN A 438 22.76 -7.19 14.40
CA GLN A 438 22.32 -8.57 14.32
C GLN A 438 20.82 -8.68 14.57
N PHE A 439 20.13 -9.44 13.74
CA PHE A 439 18.68 -9.62 13.84
C PHE A 439 18.26 -11.03 13.41
N GLU A 440 17.13 -11.49 13.94
CA GLU A 440 16.52 -12.76 13.54
C GLU A 440 15.37 -12.55 12.56
N ALA A 441 15.32 -13.38 11.52
CA ALA A 441 14.24 -13.39 10.54
C ALA A 441 14.21 -14.73 9.79
N SER A 442 13.04 -15.14 9.32
CA SER A 442 12.93 -16.28 8.40
C SER A 442 13.45 -15.93 7.00
N PRO A 443 14.03 -16.90 6.27
CA PRO A 443 14.33 -16.76 4.83
C PRO A 443 13.14 -16.23 4.01
N ARG A 444 11.93 -16.70 4.31
CA ARG A 444 10.70 -16.29 3.63
C ARG A 444 10.46 -14.79 3.72
N LEU A 445 10.59 -14.21 4.92
CA LEU A 445 10.42 -12.77 5.12
C LEU A 445 11.45 -11.98 4.31
N ILE A 446 12.71 -12.42 4.35
CA ILE A 446 13.84 -11.70 3.78
C ILE A 446 13.86 -11.75 2.25
N LEU A 447 13.67 -12.92 1.66
CA LEU A 447 13.84 -13.13 0.23
C LEU A 447 12.53 -13.00 -0.56
N LEU A 448 11.42 -13.52 -0.03
CA LEU A 448 10.12 -13.47 -0.71
C LEU A 448 9.30 -12.22 -0.31
N GLY A 449 9.52 -11.73 0.91
CA GLY A 449 8.92 -10.48 1.38
C GLY A 449 9.71 -9.23 0.98
N GLY A 450 11.00 -9.35 0.66
CA GLY A 450 11.87 -8.21 0.33
C GLY A 450 12.22 -7.34 1.54
N HIS A 451 11.93 -7.82 2.75
CA HIS A 451 12.33 -7.17 4.00
C HIS A 451 13.82 -7.38 4.25
N TRP A 452 14.41 -6.48 5.03
CA TRP A 452 15.79 -6.63 5.48
C TRP A 452 15.91 -6.21 6.95
N ALA A 453 17.06 -5.69 7.35
CA ALA A 453 17.38 -5.29 8.70
C ALA A 453 16.38 -4.28 9.27
N PRO A 454 15.89 -4.45 10.51
CA PRO A 454 15.07 -3.45 11.17
C PRO A 454 15.74 -2.08 11.27
N SER A 455 17.07 -2.02 11.43
CA SER A 455 17.83 -0.77 11.47
C SER A 455 17.84 0.02 10.17
N ASP A 456 17.69 -0.64 9.01
CA ASP A 456 17.59 0.05 7.73
C ASP A 456 16.19 0.64 7.53
N MET A 457 15.18 0.08 8.20
CA MET A 457 13.81 0.58 8.10
C MET A 457 13.63 1.85 8.96
N PRO A 458 13.17 2.97 8.38
CA PRO A 458 12.93 4.22 9.09
C PRO A 458 11.92 4.03 10.21
N TRP A 459 12.28 4.54 11.38
CA TRP A 459 11.42 4.58 12.57
C TRP A 459 11.48 5.94 13.27
N PRO A 460 11.10 7.03 12.59
CA PRO A 460 11.35 8.41 13.02
C PRO A 460 10.35 8.91 14.07
N TYR A 461 10.01 8.11 15.08
CA TYR A 461 9.07 8.51 16.13
C TYR A 461 9.79 9.19 17.29
N GLU A 462 9.48 10.46 17.51
CA GLU A 462 10.04 11.25 18.62
C GLU A 462 9.86 10.54 19.97
N GLY A 463 10.95 10.45 20.74
CA GLY A 463 10.97 9.86 22.08
C GLY A 463 10.96 8.32 22.10
N ASP A 464 11.04 7.66 20.95
CA ASP A 464 11.25 6.22 20.85
C ASP A 464 12.74 5.89 21.01
N GLU A 465 13.07 4.86 21.80
CA GLU A 465 14.46 4.44 22.02
C GLU A 465 15.13 3.91 20.74
N ASN A 466 14.32 3.39 19.81
CA ASN A 466 14.76 2.87 18.52
C ASN A 466 14.48 3.87 17.39
N ALA A 467 14.47 5.17 17.70
CA ALA A 467 14.22 6.19 16.69
C ALA A 467 15.29 6.18 15.60
N ARG A 468 14.86 6.06 14.34
CA ARG A 468 15.72 6.01 13.16
C ARG A 468 15.18 6.93 12.06
N PRO A 469 16.00 7.84 11.51
CA PRO A 469 15.55 8.69 10.41
C PRO A 469 15.33 7.85 9.14
N TRP A 470 14.62 8.41 8.17
CA TRP A 470 14.80 7.99 6.78
C TRP A 470 16.18 8.44 6.32
N HIS A 471 17.03 7.48 5.93
CA HIS A 471 18.34 7.73 5.35
C HIS A 471 18.64 6.70 4.26
N TRP A 472 17.73 6.61 3.27
CA TRP A 472 17.85 5.65 2.18
C TRP A 472 19.10 5.83 1.33
N ASP A 473 19.61 7.06 1.24
CA ASP A 473 20.89 7.35 0.58
C ASP A 473 22.06 6.57 1.24
N GLU A 474 22.07 6.44 2.57
CA GLU A 474 23.09 5.64 3.28
C GLU A 474 22.88 4.14 3.10
N VAL A 475 21.63 3.67 3.19
CA VAL A 475 21.30 2.26 2.96
C VAL A 475 21.77 1.84 1.55
N ALA A 476 21.54 2.66 0.54
CA ALA A 476 21.95 2.38 -0.83
C ALA A 476 23.48 2.29 -1.03
N LYS A 477 24.29 2.96 -0.21
CA LYS A 477 25.77 2.88 -0.29
C LYS A 477 26.29 1.51 0.14
N HIS A 478 25.56 0.81 0.98
CA HIS A 478 26.04 -0.42 1.63
C HIS A 478 25.20 -1.65 1.31
N ASN A 479 24.00 -1.50 0.76
CA ASN A 479 23.11 -2.59 0.38
C ASN A 479 22.94 -2.63 -1.15
N PRO A 480 23.76 -3.43 -1.89
CA PRO A 480 23.70 -3.51 -3.35
C PRO A 480 22.32 -3.92 -3.87
N PHE A 481 21.63 -4.82 -3.17
CA PHE A 481 20.25 -5.21 -3.49
C PHE A 481 19.30 -4.00 -3.50
N PHE A 482 19.31 -3.18 -2.45
CA PHE A 482 18.50 -1.95 -2.37
C PHE A 482 18.97 -0.89 -3.38
N ALA A 483 20.28 -0.77 -3.61
CA ALA A 483 20.87 0.21 -4.51
C ALA A 483 20.38 0.08 -5.96
N GLN A 484 20.01 -1.12 -6.41
CA GLN A 484 19.41 -1.33 -7.74
C GLN A 484 18.15 -0.49 -7.94
N LEU A 485 17.36 -0.29 -6.87
CA LEU A 485 16.16 0.55 -6.89
C LEU A 485 16.50 2.02 -6.71
N TRP A 486 17.32 2.34 -5.72
CA TRP A 486 17.51 3.72 -5.28
C TRP A 486 18.44 4.53 -6.19
N ALA A 487 19.59 3.98 -6.55
CA ALA A 487 20.64 4.71 -7.26
C ALA A 487 20.22 5.24 -8.65
N PRO A 488 19.41 4.53 -9.46
CA PRO A 488 18.94 5.06 -10.74
C PRO A 488 17.92 6.21 -10.62
N LEU A 489 17.34 6.41 -9.43
CA LEU A 489 16.23 7.34 -9.18
C LEU A 489 16.67 8.63 -8.45
N HIS A 490 17.91 8.69 -7.97
CA HIS A 490 18.48 9.73 -7.13
C HIS A 490 19.86 10.18 -7.65
N ASP A 491 20.28 11.42 -7.39
CA ASP A 491 21.64 11.84 -7.74
C ASP A 491 22.66 11.14 -6.83
N ALA A 492 23.85 10.85 -7.34
CA ALA A 492 24.87 10.08 -6.62
C ALA A 492 25.47 10.81 -5.40
N ASP A 493 25.28 12.13 -5.31
CA ASP A 493 25.71 12.99 -4.20
C ASP A 493 24.58 13.33 -3.23
N GLU A 494 23.37 12.77 -3.40
CA GLU A 494 22.29 12.90 -2.42
C GLU A 494 22.67 12.20 -1.10
N ASP A 495 22.42 12.89 0.02
CA ASP A 495 22.59 12.37 1.38
C ASP A 495 21.54 13.00 2.30
N ASN A 496 20.26 12.77 1.98
CA ASN A 496 19.13 13.36 2.68
C ASN A 496 18.77 12.51 3.91
N VAL A 497 18.68 13.20 5.06
CA VAL A 497 18.26 12.61 6.33
C VAL A 497 16.94 13.24 6.77
N TYR A 498 15.94 12.41 7.04
CA TYR A 498 14.63 12.86 7.53
C TYR A 498 14.31 12.20 8.87
N ASP A 499 14.56 12.93 9.95
CA ASP A 499 14.31 12.50 11.33
C ASP A 499 12.86 12.73 11.77
N TYR A 500 12.58 12.63 13.06
CA TYR A 500 11.24 12.79 13.61
C TYR A 500 10.62 14.17 13.37
N HIS A 501 11.40 15.20 13.02
CA HIS A 501 10.90 16.53 12.70
C HIS A 501 10.04 16.55 11.43
N VAL A 502 10.08 15.50 10.62
CA VAL A 502 9.13 15.36 9.51
C VAL A 502 7.67 15.34 9.96
N PHE A 503 7.42 15.14 11.26
CA PHE A 503 6.10 15.11 11.88
C PHE A 503 5.72 16.41 12.58
N ASP A 504 6.61 17.41 12.60
CA ASP A 504 6.36 18.68 13.26
C ASP A 504 5.12 19.35 12.66
N GLY A 505 4.14 19.64 13.52
CA GLY A 505 2.87 20.27 13.15
C GLY A 505 1.76 19.32 12.71
N TRP A 506 2.03 18.04 12.47
CA TRP A 506 1.04 17.11 11.91
C TRP A 506 -0.07 16.72 12.91
N GLU A 507 0.27 16.45 14.17
CA GLU A 507 -0.72 16.03 15.18
C GLU A 507 -1.40 17.19 15.94
N ALA A 508 -0.99 18.44 15.69
CA ALA A 508 -1.49 19.60 16.41
C ALA A 508 -2.95 19.96 16.06
N ARG A 509 -3.57 19.32 15.05
CA ARG A 509 -4.91 19.65 14.58
C ARG A 509 -5.97 18.66 15.07
N LYS A 510 -6.78 19.10 16.03
CA LYS A 510 -8.17 18.63 16.20
C LYS A 510 -8.99 19.12 15.01
N LYS A 511 -9.04 18.36 13.91
CA LYS A 511 -10.19 18.38 13.02
C LYS A 511 -11.04 17.13 13.23
#